data_AF-A0A1V1PEX2-F1
#
_entry.id   AF-A0A1V1PEX2-F1
#
_cell.length_a   1.000
_cell.length_b   1.000
_cell.length_c   1.000
_cell.angle_alpha   90.00
_cell.angle_beta   90.00
_cell.angle_gamma   90.00
#
_symmetry.space_group_name_H-M   'P 1'
#
loop_
_entity.id
_entity.type
_entity.pdbx_description
1 polymer ?
#
loop_
_entity_poly.entity_id
_entity_poly.type
_entity_poly.pdbx_seq_one_letter_code
_entity_poly.pdbx_strand_id
1 'polypeptide(L)'
;MGKSSPCIMSFASDQIKGLEYIYNQRTKLNIAAVNMSLSGGKPYAKACDNDPRNAIINQLYQAGIAVIASSGNSGYDHAIGAPACISHVISVGAVDNNDIIQSFSNSSDLLDFLAPGYAIQSSIPEHGFRRKTGTSMAAPHVTGAWAIMRSKYNNVSNDKILQLLKNNAPIIMDHRNSTPVSRIQIDWAASDIPILLPDKTIENQVDFHSWHYYRIVNQAAECQYTVRLHNLSDDADLYFRHTDIPTLDQWDIRPYKGTQCSESLQFLAENHDVWFVGVYGYRAAQYHLSLNSQPVYQLKPDSNSQQPIEKHAWHYYVTDVSRIKQIRVDSLKGDADLYCQIGQLPDKLNYFKKSNKNQRYPDICELQLSYTPKKLYVGIYGYQAGRYEIHAE
;
A
#
# COMPACT_ATOMS: atom_id res chain seq x y z
N MET A 1 24.77 -4.24 -19.25
CA MET A 1 26.04 -4.86 -18.82
C MET A 1 26.83 -5.26 -20.05
N GLY A 2 28.14 -4.99 -20.05
CA GLY A 2 29.20 -5.73 -20.76
C GLY A 2 28.98 -6.10 -22.22
N LYS A 3 29.48 -5.26 -23.14
CA LYS A 3 29.74 -5.63 -24.53
C LYS A 3 31.00 -6.52 -24.60
N SER A 4 30.82 -7.84 -24.66
CA SER A 4 31.68 -8.77 -25.41
C SER A 4 31.07 -10.17 -25.41
N SER A 5 30.94 -10.73 -26.62
CA SER A 5 30.42 -12.06 -26.91
C SER A 5 31.23 -13.17 -26.24
N PRO A 6 30.59 -14.32 -25.91
CA PRO A 6 29.16 -14.54 -26.08
C PRO A 6 28.42 -14.02 -24.85
N CYS A 7 27.51 -13.08 -25.08
CA CYS A 7 26.31 -13.02 -24.26
C CYS A 7 25.64 -14.39 -24.46
N ILE A 8 25.91 -15.34 -23.56
CA ILE A 8 25.27 -16.65 -23.58
C ILE A 8 23.79 -16.38 -23.34
N MET A 9 23.03 -16.27 -24.43
CA MET A 9 21.57 -16.33 -24.39
C MET A 9 21.19 -17.79 -24.14
N SER A 10 20.10 -18.01 -23.42
CA SER A 10 19.48 -19.32 -23.32
C SER A 10 18.32 -19.40 -24.29
N PHE A 11 18.22 -20.49 -25.04
CA PHE A 11 17.02 -20.80 -25.80
C PHE A 11 15.92 -21.28 -24.85
N ALA A 12 14.66 -21.22 -25.30
CA ALA A 12 13.54 -21.78 -24.55
C ALA A 12 13.78 -23.27 -24.21
N SER A 13 14.41 -24.02 -25.12
CA SER A 13 14.81 -25.41 -24.90
C SER A 13 15.82 -25.59 -23.75
N ASP A 14 16.77 -24.66 -23.59
CA ASP A 14 17.77 -24.73 -22.51
C ASP A 14 17.12 -24.42 -21.17
N GLN A 15 16.21 -23.45 -21.16
CA GLN A 15 15.42 -23.11 -19.97
C GLN A 15 14.52 -24.27 -19.55
N ILE A 16 13.87 -24.96 -20.50
CA ILE A 16 13.09 -26.17 -20.22
C ILE A 16 13.96 -27.23 -19.54
N LYS A 17 15.13 -27.55 -20.12
CA LYS A 17 16.07 -28.52 -19.52
C LYS A 17 16.53 -28.13 -18.11
N GLY A 18 16.76 -26.83 -17.88
CA GLY A 18 17.09 -26.31 -16.55
C GLY A 18 15.96 -26.52 -15.54
N LEU A 19 14.72 -26.26 -15.94
CA LEU A 19 13.53 -26.47 -15.11
C LEU A 19 13.25 -27.97 -14.88
N GLU A 20 13.44 -28.82 -15.88
CA GLU A 20 13.36 -30.29 -15.75
C GLU A 20 14.40 -30.83 -14.77
N TYR A 21 15.63 -30.31 -14.83
CA TYR A 21 16.66 -30.65 -13.86
C TYR A 21 16.22 -30.29 -12.43
N ILE A 22 15.70 -29.08 -12.22
CA ILE A 22 15.17 -28.65 -10.92
C ILE A 22 14.04 -29.58 -10.45
N TYR A 23 13.10 -29.90 -11.34
CA TYR A 23 12.01 -30.83 -11.04
C TYR A 23 12.56 -32.19 -10.60
N ASN A 24 13.57 -32.72 -11.27
CA ASN A 24 14.18 -34.01 -10.92
C ASN A 24 14.96 -33.98 -9.59
N GLN A 25 15.46 -32.83 -9.15
CA GLN A 25 16.12 -32.69 -7.86
C GLN A 25 15.15 -32.47 -6.67
N ARG A 26 13.85 -32.25 -6.92
CA ARG A 26 12.87 -31.86 -5.89
C ARG A 26 12.73 -32.84 -4.71
N THR A 27 13.07 -34.11 -4.91
CA THR A 27 13.02 -35.13 -3.84
C THR A 27 14.31 -35.20 -3.02
N LYS A 28 15.39 -34.59 -3.51
CA LYS A 28 16.72 -34.56 -2.88
C LYS A 28 17.02 -33.22 -2.22
N LEU A 29 16.46 -32.14 -2.77
CA LEU A 29 16.66 -30.77 -2.31
C LEU A 29 15.31 -30.16 -1.95
N ASN A 30 15.27 -29.39 -0.86
CA ASN A 30 14.09 -28.61 -0.48
C ASN A 30 14.02 -27.30 -1.30
N ILE A 31 13.59 -27.41 -2.55
CA ILE A 31 13.52 -26.27 -3.47
C ILE A 31 12.18 -25.57 -3.30
N ALA A 32 12.19 -24.33 -2.80
CA ALA A 32 10.96 -23.55 -2.63
C ALA A 32 10.54 -22.82 -3.92
N ALA A 33 11.53 -22.35 -4.69
CA ALA A 33 11.30 -21.43 -5.79
C ALA A 33 12.45 -21.45 -6.82
N VAL A 34 12.14 -21.02 -8.04
CA VAL A 34 13.09 -20.82 -9.14
C VAL A 34 13.05 -19.36 -9.56
N ASN A 35 14.22 -18.70 -9.56
CA ASN A 35 14.37 -17.35 -10.10
C ASN A 35 14.78 -17.37 -11.57
N MET A 36 13.94 -16.80 -12.43
CA MET A 36 14.21 -16.57 -13.85
C MET A 36 14.33 -15.07 -14.09
N SER A 37 15.47 -14.47 -13.72
CA SER A 37 15.82 -13.05 -14.00
C SER A 37 16.06 -12.75 -15.49
N LEU A 38 15.22 -13.29 -16.34
CA LEU A 38 15.27 -13.24 -17.79
C LEU A 38 13.87 -12.95 -18.33
N SER A 39 13.84 -12.28 -19.47
CA SER A 39 12.63 -12.00 -20.22
C SER A 39 13.04 -11.89 -21.68
N GLY A 40 12.26 -12.48 -22.57
CA GLY A 40 12.50 -12.43 -24.00
C GLY A 40 11.23 -12.66 -24.82
N GLY A 41 11.38 -12.57 -26.14
CA GLY A 41 10.27 -12.70 -27.08
C GLY A 41 9.49 -11.40 -27.28
N LYS A 42 8.41 -11.49 -28.07
CA LYS A 42 7.47 -10.37 -28.29
C LYS A 42 6.76 -9.99 -26.98
N PRO A 43 6.31 -8.73 -26.82
CA PRO A 43 5.45 -8.36 -25.69
C PRO A 43 4.12 -9.12 -25.72
N TYR A 44 3.62 -9.50 -24.54
CA TYR A 44 2.33 -10.16 -24.36
C TYR A 44 1.41 -9.34 -23.45
N ALA A 45 0.26 -8.92 -23.99
CA ALA A 45 -0.81 -8.24 -23.23
C ALA A 45 -1.79 -9.22 -22.56
N LYS A 46 -1.68 -10.52 -22.86
CA LYS A 46 -2.50 -11.61 -22.30
C LYS A 46 -1.60 -12.80 -21.98
N ALA A 47 -2.09 -13.70 -21.14
CA ALA A 47 -1.36 -14.90 -20.77
C ALA A 47 -0.84 -15.66 -22.00
N CYS A 48 0.40 -16.13 -21.94
CA CYS A 48 1.11 -16.80 -23.03
C CYS A 48 1.25 -18.30 -22.78
N ASP A 49 0.18 -18.96 -22.36
CA ASP A 49 0.20 -20.39 -21.93
C ASP A 49 0.47 -21.38 -23.07
N ASN A 50 0.55 -20.89 -24.32
CA ASN A 50 1.05 -21.66 -25.46
C ASN A 50 2.59 -21.68 -25.55
N ASP A 51 3.31 -20.98 -24.67
CA ASP A 51 4.77 -21.03 -24.59
C ASP A 51 5.24 -22.45 -24.24
N PRO A 52 6.28 -22.98 -24.91
CA PRO A 52 6.75 -24.35 -24.67
C PRO A 52 7.25 -24.60 -23.23
N ARG A 53 7.60 -23.54 -22.47
CA ARG A 53 7.98 -23.66 -21.06
C ARG A 53 6.79 -23.91 -20.13
N ASN A 54 5.56 -23.64 -20.56
CA ASN A 54 4.36 -23.73 -19.71
C ASN A 54 4.18 -25.12 -19.09
N ALA A 55 4.43 -26.19 -19.85
CA ALA A 55 4.27 -27.56 -19.36
C ALA A 55 5.13 -27.86 -18.11
N ILE A 56 6.44 -27.58 -18.18
CA ILE A 56 7.36 -27.83 -17.05
C ILE A 56 7.13 -26.84 -15.89
N ILE A 57 6.74 -25.59 -16.19
CA ILE A 57 6.37 -24.59 -15.17
C ILE A 57 5.16 -25.07 -14.37
N ASN A 58 4.12 -25.60 -15.05
CA ASN A 58 2.94 -26.14 -14.38
C ASN A 58 3.30 -27.36 -13.52
N GLN A 59 4.19 -28.23 -13.99
CA GLN A 59 4.68 -29.36 -13.19
C GLN A 59 5.42 -28.91 -11.92
N LEU A 60 6.26 -27.89 -12.01
CA LEU A 60 6.92 -27.28 -10.85
C LEU A 60 5.90 -26.65 -9.89
N TYR A 61 4.94 -25.90 -10.43
CA TYR A 61 3.89 -25.25 -9.65
C TYR A 61 3.08 -26.25 -8.83
N GLN A 62 2.65 -27.35 -9.45
CA GLN A 62 1.92 -28.43 -8.78
C GLN A 62 2.80 -29.22 -7.79
N ALA A 63 4.12 -29.21 -7.97
CA ALA A 63 5.07 -29.75 -7.00
C ALA A 63 5.38 -28.78 -5.83
N GLY A 64 4.70 -27.63 -5.74
CA GLY A 64 4.92 -26.63 -4.70
C GLY A 64 6.15 -25.73 -4.91
N ILE A 65 6.77 -25.80 -6.10
CA ILE A 65 7.93 -25.00 -6.49
C ILE A 65 7.45 -23.85 -7.36
N ALA A 66 7.52 -22.62 -6.86
CA ALA A 66 7.13 -21.45 -7.65
C ALA A 66 8.20 -21.08 -8.67
N VAL A 67 7.78 -20.60 -9.84
CA VAL A 67 8.68 -19.98 -10.82
C VAL A 67 8.41 -18.48 -10.79
N ILE A 68 9.45 -17.69 -10.50
CA ILE A 68 9.38 -16.23 -10.44
C ILE A 68 10.19 -15.68 -11.60
N ALA A 69 9.62 -14.79 -12.40
CA ALA A 69 10.29 -14.24 -13.57
C ALA A 69 10.17 -12.72 -13.69
N SER A 70 11.20 -12.10 -14.28
CA SER A 70 11.20 -10.67 -14.58
C SER A 70 10.21 -10.30 -15.67
N SER A 71 9.47 -9.20 -15.51
CA SER A 71 8.51 -8.73 -16.52
C SER A 71 9.17 -8.22 -17.82
N GLY A 72 10.44 -7.80 -17.73
CA GLY A 72 11.24 -7.27 -18.84
C GLY A 72 11.58 -5.77 -18.67
N ASN A 73 12.51 -5.29 -19.50
CA ASN A 73 13.12 -3.96 -19.35
C ASN A 73 12.90 -3.04 -20.58
N SER A 74 11.77 -3.19 -21.27
CA SER A 74 11.46 -2.45 -22.50
C SER A 74 10.53 -1.25 -22.28
N GLY A 75 10.05 -1.04 -21.05
CA GLY A 75 9.14 0.04 -20.70
C GLY A 75 7.72 -0.10 -21.25
N TYR A 76 7.31 -1.30 -21.65
CA TYR A 76 5.93 -1.55 -22.08
C TYR A 76 4.97 -1.31 -20.91
N ASP A 77 3.86 -0.64 -21.17
CA ASP A 77 2.85 -0.30 -20.16
C ASP A 77 1.62 -1.22 -20.20
N HIS A 78 1.43 -2.03 -21.24
CA HIS A 78 0.29 -2.98 -21.33
C HIS A 78 0.73 -4.40 -21.68
N ALA A 79 2.01 -4.72 -21.53
CA ALA A 79 2.54 -6.04 -21.86
C ALA A 79 3.81 -6.41 -21.10
N ILE A 80 4.01 -7.70 -20.86
CA ILE A 80 5.23 -8.28 -20.27
C ILE A 80 5.85 -9.34 -21.19
N GLY A 81 7.09 -9.73 -20.93
CA GLY A 81 7.80 -10.74 -21.74
C GLY A 81 7.63 -12.17 -21.23
N ALA A 82 8.07 -13.14 -22.02
CA ALA A 82 8.07 -14.55 -21.62
C ALA A 82 9.37 -14.90 -20.89
N PRO A 83 9.34 -15.73 -19.82
CA PRO A 83 8.21 -16.54 -19.37
C PRO A 83 7.25 -15.84 -18.39
N ALA A 84 7.47 -14.58 -18.03
CA ALA A 84 6.64 -13.88 -17.04
C ALA A 84 5.15 -13.77 -17.44
N CYS A 85 4.82 -13.83 -18.74
CA CYS A 85 3.44 -13.87 -19.21
C CYS A 85 2.71 -15.21 -19.03
N ILE A 86 3.37 -16.28 -18.57
CA ILE A 86 2.75 -17.59 -18.38
C ILE A 86 1.95 -17.59 -17.07
N SER A 87 0.72 -18.10 -17.06
CA SER A 87 -0.24 -17.91 -15.96
C SER A 87 0.23 -18.42 -14.58
N HIS A 88 1.05 -19.47 -14.52
CA HIS A 88 1.61 -19.99 -13.25
C HIS A 88 3.02 -19.46 -12.93
N VAL A 89 3.51 -18.48 -13.69
CA VAL A 89 4.73 -17.75 -13.35
C VAL A 89 4.38 -16.53 -12.53
N ILE A 90 5.07 -16.34 -11.41
CA ILE A 90 4.96 -15.13 -10.61
C ILE A 90 5.78 -14.03 -11.27
N SER A 91 5.10 -13.07 -11.87
CA SER A 91 5.74 -12.02 -12.68
C SER A 91 6.12 -10.80 -11.85
N VAL A 92 7.31 -10.24 -12.10
CA VAL A 92 7.90 -9.19 -11.24
C VAL A 92 8.41 -7.99 -12.02
N GLY A 93 7.87 -6.81 -11.71
CA GLY A 93 8.29 -5.50 -12.19
C GLY A 93 9.22 -4.78 -11.19
N ALA A 94 9.77 -3.64 -11.58
CA ALA A 94 10.80 -2.93 -10.83
C ALA A 94 10.35 -1.54 -10.34
N VAL A 95 10.56 -1.30 -9.05
CA VAL A 95 10.50 0.03 -8.41
C VAL A 95 11.88 0.46 -7.89
N ASP A 96 12.03 1.73 -7.50
CA ASP A 96 13.16 2.21 -6.70
C ASP A 96 12.83 2.25 -5.20
N ASN A 97 13.74 2.83 -4.41
CA ASN A 97 13.60 2.94 -2.95
C ASN A 97 12.47 3.89 -2.50
N ASN A 98 11.90 4.67 -3.41
CA ASN A 98 10.75 5.55 -3.13
C ASN A 98 9.44 4.93 -3.65
N ASP A 99 9.44 3.63 -3.94
CA ASP A 99 8.31 2.92 -4.53
C ASP A 99 7.87 3.50 -5.89
N ILE A 100 8.78 4.17 -6.62
CA ILE A 100 8.50 4.69 -7.96
C ILE A 100 8.80 3.61 -9.00
N ILE A 101 7.79 3.24 -9.78
CA ILE A 101 7.91 2.30 -10.90
C ILE A 101 8.89 2.87 -11.94
N GLN A 102 9.90 2.09 -12.27
CA GLN A 102 10.95 2.53 -13.17
C GLN A 102 10.50 2.53 -14.62
N SER A 103 10.91 3.53 -15.40
CA SER A 103 10.49 3.70 -16.80
C SER A 103 10.83 2.52 -17.72
N PHE A 104 11.87 1.75 -17.40
CA PHE A 104 12.21 0.53 -18.13
C PHE A 104 11.32 -0.67 -17.78
N SER A 105 10.64 -0.65 -16.63
CA SER A 105 9.87 -1.80 -16.16
C SER A 105 8.66 -2.03 -17.06
N ASN A 106 8.55 -3.25 -17.60
CA ASN A 106 7.33 -3.69 -18.27
C ASN A 106 6.20 -3.84 -17.24
N SER A 107 4.98 -3.49 -17.64
CA SER A 107 3.75 -3.48 -16.85
C SER A 107 2.58 -4.02 -17.66
N SER A 108 1.62 -4.64 -16.99
CA SER A 108 0.42 -5.27 -17.56
C SER A 108 -0.48 -5.74 -16.42
N ASP A 109 -1.75 -6.03 -16.70
CA ASP A 109 -2.65 -6.72 -15.77
C ASP A 109 -2.18 -8.15 -15.42
N LEU A 110 -1.19 -8.68 -16.14
CA LEU A 110 -0.53 -9.94 -15.83
C LEU A 110 0.52 -9.82 -14.70
N LEU A 111 0.86 -8.60 -14.27
CA LEU A 111 1.92 -8.38 -13.30
C LEU A 111 1.49 -8.80 -11.89
N ASP A 112 2.22 -9.70 -11.24
CA ASP A 112 1.89 -10.14 -9.88
C ASP A 112 2.45 -9.21 -8.81
N PHE A 113 3.71 -8.81 -8.98
CA PHE A 113 4.41 -8.01 -7.99
C PHE A 113 5.31 -6.92 -8.59
N LEU A 114 5.51 -5.87 -7.81
CA LEU A 114 6.64 -4.96 -7.90
C LEU A 114 7.65 -5.29 -6.80
N ALA A 115 8.94 -5.10 -7.08
CA ALA A 115 9.99 -5.17 -6.07
C ALA A 115 11.15 -4.23 -6.40
N PRO A 116 12.02 -3.91 -5.43
CA PRO A 116 13.20 -3.08 -5.68
C PRO A 116 14.07 -3.64 -6.81
N GLY A 117 14.19 -2.86 -7.89
CA GLY A 117 14.94 -3.23 -9.09
C GLY A 117 15.90 -2.15 -9.58
N TYR A 118 15.94 -0.99 -8.94
CA TYR A 118 16.84 0.12 -9.28
C TYR A 118 18.04 0.21 -8.35
N ALA A 119 19.25 0.29 -8.92
CA ALA A 119 20.51 0.49 -8.19
C ALA A 119 20.77 -0.51 -7.04
N ILE A 120 20.31 -1.76 -7.22
CA ILE A 120 20.44 -2.83 -6.24
C ILE A 120 21.89 -3.28 -6.14
N GLN A 121 22.47 -3.15 -4.95
CA GLN A 121 23.81 -3.65 -4.65
C GLN A 121 23.75 -5.15 -4.37
N SER A 122 24.45 -5.95 -5.17
CA SER A 122 24.52 -7.40 -4.97
C SER A 122 25.87 -7.96 -5.42
N SER A 123 26.09 -9.25 -5.12
CA SER A 123 27.30 -9.98 -5.48
C SER A 123 27.48 -10.05 -7.00
N ILE A 124 28.73 -9.94 -7.43
CA ILE A 124 29.19 -10.28 -8.78
C ILE A 124 30.27 -11.37 -8.67
N PRO A 125 30.63 -12.06 -9.78
CA PRO A 125 31.76 -12.99 -9.77
C PRO A 125 33.03 -12.36 -9.21
N GLU A 126 33.98 -13.20 -8.81
CA GLU A 126 35.28 -12.77 -8.26
C GLU A 126 35.15 -11.98 -6.95
N HIS A 127 34.22 -12.38 -6.07
CA HIS A 127 34.02 -11.84 -4.73
C HIS A 127 33.69 -10.33 -4.65
N GLY A 128 33.23 -9.73 -5.74
CA GLY A 128 32.88 -8.31 -5.79
C GLY A 128 31.41 -8.01 -5.48
N PHE A 129 31.12 -6.72 -5.29
CA PHE A 129 29.76 -6.19 -5.24
C PHE A 129 29.61 -5.08 -6.29
N ARG A 130 28.43 -5.00 -6.90
CA ARG A 130 28.10 -3.91 -7.83
C ARG A 130 26.62 -3.57 -7.78
N ARG A 131 26.30 -2.30 -7.96
CA ARG A 131 24.93 -1.84 -8.19
C ARG A 131 24.49 -2.15 -9.62
N LYS A 132 23.33 -2.79 -9.76
CA LYS A 132 22.72 -3.12 -11.04
C LYS A 132 21.23 -2.74 -11.02
N THR A 133 20.67 -2.53 -12.21
CA THR A 133 19.30 -2.07 -12.40
C THR A 133 18.60 -2.98 -13.40
N GLY A 134 17.35 -3.34 -13.12
CA GLY A 134 16.47 -4.10 -13.99
C GLY A 134 15.41 -4.86 -13.21
N THR A 135 14.36 -5.31 -13.90
CA THR A 135 13.42 -6.31 -13.38
C THR A 135 14.12 -7.62 -13.04
N SER A 136 15.30 -7.88 -13.64
CA SER A 136 16.24 -8.93 -13.26
C SER A 136 16.75 -8.83 -11.82
N MET A 137 16.79 -7.63 -11.23
CA MET A 137 17.14 -7.40 -9.83
C MET A 137 15.90 -7.45 -8.92
N ALA A 138 14.71 -7.13 -9.45
CA ALA A 138 13.45 -7.23 -8.71
C ALA A 138 12.99 -8.68 -8.48
N ALA A 139 13.00 -9.52 -9.52
CA ALA A 139 12.60 -10.93 -9.44
C ALA A 139 13.25 -11.75 -8.29
N PRO A 140 14.56 -11.63 -8.00
CA PRO A 140 15.17 -12.37 -6.90
C PRO A 140 14.73 -11.88 -5.51
N HIS A 141 14.28 -10.63 -5.35
CA HIS A 141 13.67 -10.19 -4.09
C HIS A 141 12.38 -10.98 -3.80
N VAL A 142 11.51 -11.12 -4.81
CA VAL A 142 10.26 -11.90 -4.68
C VAL A 142 10.58 -13.39 -4.51
N THR A 143 11.60 -13.92 -5.18
CA THR A 143 12.05 -15.31 -4.98
C THR A 143 12.48 -15.55 -3.54
N GLY A 144 13.25 -14.64 -2.94
CA GLY A 144 13.66 -14.71 -1.54
C GLY A 144 12.48 -14.61 -0.58
N ALA A 145 11.57 -13.66 -0.82
CA ALA A 145 10.32 -13.54 -0.06
C ALA A 145 9.48 -14.83 -0.12
N TRP A 146 9.38 -15.45 -1.29
CA TRP A 146 8.68 -16.72 -1.47
C TRP A 146 9.30 -17.85 -0.66
N ALA A 147 10.64 -17.93 -0.63
CA ALA A 147 11.34 -18.93 0.18
C ALA A 147 11.09 -18.72 1.69
N ILE A 148 11.06 -17.48 2.17
CA ILE A 148 10.70 -17.14 3.56
C ILE A 148 9.26 -17.59 3.86
N MET A 149 8.30 -17.26 2.99
CA MET A 149 6.91 -17.68 3.16
C MET A 149 6.77 -19.20 3.17
N ARG A 150 7.48 -19.92 2.29
CA ARG A 150 7.49 -21.38 2.26
C ARG A 150 8.06 -21.98 3.54
N SER A 151 9.08 -21.34 4.13
CA SER A 151 9.65 -21.76 5.41
C SER A 151 8.68 -21.57 6.57
N LYS A 152 7.89 -20.49 6.58
CA LYS A 152 6.88 -20.23 7.62
C LYS A 152 5.64 -21.12 7.43
N TYR A 153 5.10 -21.14 6.22
CA TYR A 153 3.88 -21.85 5.85
C TYR A 153 4.25 -23.14 5.13
N ASN A 154 4.66 -24.15 5.89
CA ASN A 154 4.98 -25.46 5.32
C ASN A 154 3.72 -26.13 4.75
N ASN A 155 3.86 -26.87 3.65
CA ASN A 155 2.78 -27.64 3.00
C ASN A 155 1.54 -26.86 2.51
N VAL A 156 1.60 -25.52 2.37
CA VAL A 156 0.50 -24.77 1.73
C VAL A 156 0.66 -24.74 0.21
N SER A 157 -0.43 -24.62 -0.55
CA SER A 157 -0.33 -24.43 -2.02
C SER A 157 0.42 -23.15 -2.40
N ASN A 158 0.97 -23.09 -3.62
CA ASN A 158 1.54 -21.85 -4.17
C ASN A 158 0.49 -20.73 -4.23
N ASP A 159 -0.77 -21.05 -4.58
CA ASP A 159 -1.86 -20.07 -4.61
C ASP A 159 -2.09 -19.41 -3.25
N LYS A 160 -1.98 -20.19 -2.17
CA LYS A 160 -2.13 -19.66 -0.82
C LYS A 160 -0.99 -18.71 -0.44
N ILE A 161 0.26 -19.03 -0.82
CA ILE A 161 1.40 -18.10 -0.61
C ILE A 161 1.21 -16.84 -1.44
N LEU A 162 0.82 -16.98 -2.71
CA LEU A 162 0.54 -15.85 -3.60
C LEU A 162 -0.51 -14.91 -2.98
N GLN A 163 -1.62 -15.47 -2.50
CA GLN A 163 -2.67 -14.71 -1.83
C GLN A 163 -2.19 -14.05 -0.54
N LEU A 164 -1.41 -14.74 0.30
CA LEU A 164 -0.85 -14.16 1.52
C LEU A 164 0.07 -12.98 1.20
N LEU A 165 0.93 -13.11 0.19
CA LEU A 165 1.82 -12.04 -0.27
C LEU A 165 1.03 -10.87 -0.87
N LYS A 166 0.04 -11.13 -1.74
CA LYS A 166 -0.76 -10.07 -2.38
C LYS A 166 -1.68 -9.33 -1.40
N ASN A 167 -2.42 -10.05 -0.57
CA ASN A 167 -3.40 -9.45 0.34
C ASN A 167 -2.75 -8.61 1.44
N ASN A 168 -1.48 -8.87 1.75
CA ASN A 168 -0.72 -8.12 2.73
C ASN A 168 0.25 -7.12 2.12
N ALA A 169 0.33 -7.02 0.79
CA ALA A 169 1.24 -6.10 0.14
C ALA A 169 0.63 -4.68 0.04
N PRO A 170 1.46 -3.63 0.14
CA PRO A 170 1.08 -2.31 -0.35
C PRO A 170 0.81 -2.36 -1.85
N ILE A 171 -0.20 -1.62 -2.30
CA ILE A 171 -0.51 -1.46 -3.72
C ILE A 171 0.14 -0.18 -4.22
N ILE A 172 0.87 -0.29 -5.33
CA ILE A 172 1.40 0.86 -6.08
C ILE A 172 0.60 0.97 -7.37
N MET A 173 0.14 2.18 -7.68
CA MET A 173 -0.55 2.47 -8.94
C MET A 173 0.46 2.75 -10.05
N ASP A 174 0.44 1.97 -11.13
CA ASP A 174 1.16 2.35 -12.34
C ASP A 174 0.33 3.36 -13.13
N HIS A 175 0.72 4.63 -13.05
CA HIS A 175 0.00 5.72 -13.71
C HIS A 175 0.01 5.65 -15.25
N ARG A 176 0.86 4.81 -15.85
CA ARG A 176 0.92 4.65 -17.31
C ARG A 176 -0.28 3.88 -17.87
N ASN A 177 -0.82 2.94 -17.11
CA ASN A 177 -1.91 2.04 -17.51
C ASN A 177 -3.06 1.97 -16.47
N SER A 178 -2.93 2.66 -15.34
CA SER A 178 -3.88 2.61 -14.21
C SER A 178 -4.05 1.20 -13.61
N THR A 179 -3.03 0.36 -13.71
CA THR A 179 -3.02 -0.97 -13.10
C THR A 179 -2.48 -0.89 -11.66
N PRO A 180 -3.26 -1.29 -10.64
CA PRO A 180 -2.76 -1.45 -9.28
C PRO A 180 -1.92 -2.72 -9.19
N VAL A 181 -0.72 -2.63 -8.61
CA VAL A 181 0.18 -3.78 -8.47
C VAL A 181 0.72 -3.87 -7.04
N SER A 182 0.66 -5.07 -6.46
CA SER A 182 1.24 -5.36 -5.14
C SER A 182 2.75 -5.18 -5.15
N ARG A 183 3.31 -4.34 -4.29
CA ARG A 183 4.75 -4.28 -4.04
C ARG A 183 5.11 -5.23 -2.91
N ILE A 184 6.12 -6.08 -3.12
CA ILE A 184 6.45 -7.13 -2.16
C ILE A 184 6.77 -6.56 -0.77
N GLN A 185 6.15 -7.14 0.28
CA GLN A 185 6.40 -6.76 1.68
C GLN A 185 6.28 -8.01 2.57
N ILE A 186 7.43 -8.63 2.82
CA ILE A 186 7.48 -10.00 3.37
C ILE A 186 7.15 -10.06 4.87
N ASP A 187 7.64 -9.13 5.66
CA ASP A 187 7.32 -8.98 7.08
C ASP A 187 5.81 -8.84 7.31
N TRP A 188 5.10 -8.13 6.43
CA TRP A 188 3.65 -7.97 6.52
C TRP A 188 2.91 -9.24 6.19
N ALA A 189 3.30 -9.92 5.11
CA ALA A 189 2.70 -11.19 4.71
C ALA A 189 3.04 -12.35 5.66
N ALA A 190 4.21 -12.29 6.30
CA ALA A 190 4.64 -13.22 7.32
C ALA A 190 4.20 -12.80 8.73
N SER A 191 3.53 -11.67 8.91
CA SER A 191 2.88 -11.34 10.18
C SER A 191 1.54 -12.08 10.26
N ASP A 192 1.22 -12.65 11.43
CA ASP A 192 -0.14 -13.18 11.69
C ASP A 192 -1.10 -12.07 12.17
N ILE A 193 -0.70 -10.81 11.97
CA ILE A 193 -1.44 -9.62 12.40
C ILE A 193 -2.46 -9.27 11.31
N PRO A 194 -3.77 -9.33 11.59
CA PRO A 194 -4.82 -9.01 10.61
C PRO A 194 -4.81 -7.53 10.21
N ILE A 195 -5.17 -7.25 8.95
CA ILE A 195 -5.38 -5.88 8.46
C ILE A 195 -6.78 -5.41 8.85
N LEU A 196 -6.85 -4.23 9.47
CA LEU A 196 -8.10 -3.52 9.74
C LEU A 196 -8.45 -2.69 8.49
N LEU A 197 -9.55 -3.04 7.82
CA LEU A 197 -10.01 -2.39 6.60
C LEU A 197 -11.03 -1.28 6.92
N PRO A 198 -11.07 -0.19 6.13
CA PRO A 198 -12.09 0.84 6.28
C PRO A 198 -13.51 0.28 6.13
N ASP A 199 -14.45 0.89 6.85
CA ASP A 199 -15.88 0.57 6.88
C ASP A 199 -16.18 -0.88 7.32
N LYS A 200 -15.22 -1.52 7.98
CA LYS A 200 -15.38 -2.82 8.64
C LYS A 200 -15.33 -2.66 10.15
N THR A 201 -16.22 -3.38 10.82
CA THR A 201 -16.18 -3.58 12.27
C THR A 201 -15.78 -5.03 12.54
N ILE A 202 -14.78 -5.22 13.39
CA ILE A 202 -14.34 -6.52 13.88
C ILE A 202 -14.94 -6.70 15.27
N GLU A 203 -15.58 -7.84 15.50
CA GLU A 203 -16.01 -8.30 16.82
C GLU A 203 -14.99 -9.32 17.34
N ASN A 204 -14.44 -9.09 18.53
CA ASN A 204 -13.43 -9.98 19.10
C ASN A 204 -13.43 -9.90 20.65
N GLN A 205 -12.55 -10.66 21.29
CA GLN A 205 -12.33 -10.63 22.74
C GLN A 205 -10.83 -10.59 23.04
N VAL A 206 -10.46 -9.98 24.17
CA VAL A 206 -9.10 -9.97 24.70
C VAL A 206 -9.10 -10.54 26.12
N ASP A 207 -8.13 -11.39 26.43
CA ASP A 207 -7.96 -11.93 27.78
C ASP A 207 -7.25 -10.95 28.70
N PHE A 208 -7.37 -11.18 30.01
CA PHE A 208 -6.64 -10.41 31.03
C PHE A 208 -5.13 -10.45 30.78
N HIS A 209 -4.50 -9.28 30.79
CA HIS A 209 -3.07 -9.07 30.51
C HIS A 209 -2.60 -9.63 29.17
N SER A 210 -3.48 -9.65 28.16
CA SER A 210 -3.17 -10.13 26.82
C SER A 210 -3.37 -9.03 25.77
N TRP A 211 -2.77 -9.25 24.60
CA TRP A 211 -2.83 -8.34 23.46
C TRP A 211 -3.53 -8.98 22.27
N HIS A 212 -4.32 -8.17 21.56
CA HIS A 212 -4.65 -8.41 20.15
C HIS A 212 -4.14 -7.27 19.29
N TYR A 213 -3.52 -7.60 18.15
CA TYR A 213 -2.93 -6.63 17.25
C TYR A 213 -3.63 -6.61 15.90
N TYR A 214 -3.64 -5.43 15.30
CA TYR A 214 -4.14 -5.17 13.96
C TYR A 214 -3.21 -4.21 13.24
N ARG A 215 -3.24 -4.22 11.91
CA ARG A 215 -2.50 -3.28 11.07
C ARG A 215 -3.45 -2.44 10.22
N ILE A 216 -3.18 -1.15 10.14
CA ILE A 216 -3.79 -0.24 9.16
C ILE A 216 -2.69 0.10 8.15
N VAL A 217 -2.98 -0.10 6.88
CA VAL A 217 -2.03 0.19 5.79
C VAL A 217 -2.67 1.26 4.91
N ASN A 218 -2.11 2.46 4.89
CA ASN A 218 -2.54 3.49 3.95
C ASN A 218 -1.87 3.25 2.59
N GLN A 219 -2.65 2.96 1.56
CA GLN A 219 -2.14 2.66 0.21
C GLN A 219 -2.52 3.73 -0.82
N ALA A 220 -3.09 4.85 -0.36
CA ALA A 220 -3.60 5.91 -1.22
C ALA A 220 -3.02 7.27 -0.79
N ALA A 221 -3.54 8.34 -1.39
CA ALA A 221 -3.29 9.72 -0.95
C ALA A 221 -3.61 9.89 0.56
N GLU A 222 -3.19 11.02 1.13
CA GLU A 222 -3.40 11.32 2.55
C GLU A 222 -4.85 11.04 2.97
N CYS A 223 -5.03 10.16 3.96
CA CYS A 223 -6.33 9.78 4.50
C CYS A 223 -6.36 10.07 5.99
N GLN A 224 -7.48 10.61 6.48
CA GLN A 224 -7.77 10.57 7.89
C GLN A 224 -8.40 9.23 8.22
N TYR A 225 -7.82 8.55 9.20
CA TYR A 225 -8.42 7.37 9.78
C TYR A 225 -9.00 7.69 11.15
N THR A 226 -10.20 7.18 11.41
CA THR A 226 -10.80 7.12 12.74
C THR A 226 -10.88 5.66 13.15
N VAL A 227 -10.09 5.26 14.14
CA VAL A 227 -10.17 3.95 14.78
C VAL A 227 -11.01 4.10 16.03
N ARG A 228 -11.95 3.18 16.24
CA ARG A 228 -12.81 3.19 17.43
C ARG A 228 -12.88 1.80 18.06
N LEU A 229 -12.54 1.72 19.34
CA LEU A 229 -12.84 0.60 20.22
C LEU A 229 -14.15 0.92 20.95
N HIS A 230 -15.14 0.06 20.84
CA HIS A 230 -16.47 0.29 21.40
C HIS A 230 -17.20 -1.00 21.73
N ASN A 231 -18.39 -0.89 22.34
CA ASN A 231 -19.18 -2.03 22.78
C ASN A 231 -18.39 -2.97 23.71
N LEU A 232 -17.61 -2.39 24.63
CA LEU A 232 -16.76 -3.14 25.53
C LEU A 232 -17.58 -3.79 26.64
N SER A 233 -17.35 -5.07 26.91
CA SER A 233 -17.95 -5.74 28.07
C SER A 233 -17.24 -5.40 29.39
N ASP A 234 -15.95 -5.04 29.32
CA ASP A 234 -15.12 -4.68 30.48
C ASP A 234 -13.90 -3.83 30.02
N ASP A 235 -12.92 -3.63 30.90
CA ASP A 235 -11.77 -2.73 30.73
C ASP A 235 -10.71 -3.25 29.73
N ALA A 236 -10.64 -2.63 28.55
CA ALA A 236 -9.58 -2.84 27.58
C ALA A 236 -9.25 -1.53 26.85
N ASP A 237 -7.97 -1.35 26.53
CA ASP A 237 -7.44 -0.07 26.06
C ASP A 237 -6.83 -0.18 24.66
N LEU A 238 -6.96 0.89 23.89
CA LEU A 238 -6.30 1.07 22.60
C LEU A 238 -4.90 1.65 22.73
N TYR A 239 -3.98 1.06 21.97
CA TYR A 239 -2.63 1.55 21.77
C TYR A 239 -2.33 1.65 20.28
N PHE A 240 -1.57 2.67 19.92
CA PHE A 240 -1.17 2.92 18.55
C PHE A 240 0.32 3.19 18.47
N ARG A 241 0.93 2.67 17.41
CA ARG A 241 2.30 2.99 17.08
C ARG A 241 2.50 2.93 15.57
N HIS A 242 3.23 3.92 15.06
CA HIS A 242 3.61 4.04 13.69
C HIS A 242 4.80 3.12 13.42
N THR A 243 4.70 2.29 12.39
CA THR A 243 5.75 1.37 11.89
C THR A 243 6.18 0.21 12.80
N ASP A 244 5.69 0.10 14.04
CA ASP A 244 6.01 -1.00 14.95
C ASP A 244 4.84 -1.35 15.88
N ILE A 245 4.87 -2.53 16.49
CA ILE A 245 3.84 -3.00 17.41
C ILE A 245 3.91 -2.20 18.72
N PRO A 246 2.77 -1.68 19.24
CA PRO A 246 2.77 -1.02 20.53
C PRO A 246 2.95 -2.02 21.68
N THR A 247 3.53 -1.56 22.78
CA THR A 247 3.67 -2.32 24.03
C THR A 247 3.23 -1.46 25.22
N LEU A 248 3.23 -2.04 26.43
CA LEU A 248 2.95 -1.29 27.66
C LEU A 248 4.01 -0.25 28.02
N ASP A 249 5.18 -0.27 27.37
CA ASP A 249 6.29 0.66 27.60
C ASP A 249 6.59 1.55 26.37
N GLN A 250 6.05 1.20 25.20
CA GLN A 250 6.31 1.90 23.94
C GLN A 250 5.04 2.04 23.09
N TRP A 251 4.52 3.26 22.99
CA TRP A 251 3.39 3.63 22.15
C TRP A 251 3.49 5.08 21.71
N ASP A 252 2.92 5.41 20.55
CA ASP A 252 2.86 6.79 20.06
C ASP A 252 1.61 7.48 20.60
N ILE A 253 0.48 6.78 20.61
CA ILE A 253 -0.81 7.34 21.05
C ILE A 253 -1.61 6.29 21.81
N ARG A 254 -2.26 6.72 22.90
CA ARG A 254 -3.13 5.89 23.74
C ARG A 254 -4.36 6.71 24.17
N PRO A 255 -5.48 6.64 23.43
CA PRO A 255 -6.70 7.39 23.73
C PRO A 255 -7.52 6.70 24.83
N TYR A 256 -6.94 6.50 26.01
CA TYR A 256 -7.62 5.70 27.03
C TYR A 256 -8.74 6.46 27.75
N LYS A 257 -9.86 5.79 27.97
CA LYS A 257 -10.94 6.24 28.85
C LYS A 257 -11.35 5.02 29.68
N GLY A 258 -10.88 4.94 30.91
CA GLY A 258 -11.06 3.73 31.73
C GLY A 258 -12.52 3.27 31.83
N THR A 259 -12.72 1.96 32.07
CA THR A 259 -14.02 1.23 32.11
C THR A 259 -14.58 0.88 30.72
N GLN A 260 -15.89 0.62 30.59
CA GLN A 260 -16.58 0.21 29.34
C GLN A 260 -16.75 1.34 28.30
N CYS A 261 -15.98 2.43 28.43
CA CYS A 261 -16.14 3.60 27.58
C CYS A 261 -15.53 3.37 26.20
N SER A 262 -16.17 3.87 25.15
CA SER A 262 -15.56 3.79 23.81
C SER A 262 -14.35 4.70 23.71
N GLU A 263 -13.29 4.17 23.12
CA GLU A 263 -12.04 4.88 22.83
C GLU A 263 -11.94 5.12 21.32
N SER A 264 -11.37 6.25 20.94
CA SER A 264 -11.20 6.57 19.53
C SER A 264 -9.92 7.35 19.28
N LEU A 265 -9.20 6.96 18.23
CA LEU A 265 -8.10 7.74 17.69
C LEU A 265 -8.47 8.25 16.31
N GLN A 266 -8.21 9.53 16.08
CA GLN A 266 -8.17 10.11 14.74
C GLN A 266 -6.74 10.47 14.41
N PHE A 267 -6.25 10.02 13.26
CA PHE A 267 -4.92 10.35 12.78
C PHE A 267 -4.91 10.50 11.26
N LEU A 268 -3.92 11.23 10.76
CA LEU A 268 -3.67 11.37 9.33
C LEU A 268 -2.57 10.40 8.95
N ALA A 269 -2.83 9.58 7.95
CA ALA A 269 -1.85 8.70 7.37
C ALA A 269 -1.35 9.31 6.06
N GLU A 270 -0.03 9.44 5.94
CA GLU A 270 0.64 9.74 4.68
C GLU A 270 0.69 8.49 3.79
N ASN A 271 1.08 8.67 2.53
CA ASN A 271 1.09 7.56 1.58
C ASN A 271 2.10 6.49 2.00
N HIS A 272 1.66 5.24 2.02
CA HIS A 272 2.40 4.06 2.50
C HIS A 272 2.63 3.99 4.02
N ASP A 273 2.00 4.85 4.81
CA ASP A 273 2.05 4.75 6.27
C ASP A 273 1.46 3.43 6.77
N VAL A 274 2.10 2.90 7.82
CA VAL A 274 1.63 1.72 8.52
C VAL A 274 1.47 2.01 9.99
N TRP A 275 0.26 1.78 10.47
CA TRP A 275 -0.08 1.93 11.87
C TRP A 275 -0.43 0.57 12.46
N PHE A 276 0.19 0.22 13.58
CA PHE A 276 -0.20 -0.93 14.37
C PHE A 276 -1.14 -0.47 15.47
N VAL A 277 -2.24 -1.21 15.59
CA VAL A 277 -3.26 -1.01 16.63
C VAL A 277 -3.17 -2.20 17.57
N GLY A 278 -2.94 -1.93 18.86
CA GLY A 278 -3.02 -2.92 19.91
C GLY A 278 -4.26 -2.70 20.76
N VAL A 279 -4.97 -3.77 21.08
CA VAL A 279 -6.00 -3.79 22.13
C VAL A 279 -5.43 -4.60 23.29
N TYR A 280 -5.29 -3.96 24.46
CA TYR A 280 -4.75 -4.60 25.66
C TYR A 280 -5.84 -4.79 26.71
N GLY A 281 -6.01 -6.02 27.20
CA GLY A 281 -6.98 -6.34 28.25
C GLY A 281 -6.44 -6.02 29.65
N TYR A 282 -6.85 -4.89 30.23
CA TYR A 282 -6.70 -4.67 31.68
C TYR A 282 -7.67 -5.55 32.49
N ARG A 283 -8.75 -5.99 31.86
CA ARG A 283 -9.60 -7.12 32.22
C ARG A 283 -9.93 -7.93 30.95
N ALA A 284 -10.45 -9.14 31.13
CA ALA A 284 -10.97 -9.89 30.00
C ALA A 284 -12.23 -9.19 29.45
N ALA A 285 -12.23 -8.84 28.16
CA ALA A 285 -13.29 -8.02 27.56
C ALA A 285 -13.60 -8.47 26.14
N GLN A 286 -14.90 -8.55 25.82
CA GLN A 286 -15.38 -8.54 24.43
C GLN A 286 -15.41 -7.09 23.94
N TYR A 287 -15.11 -6.87 22.66
CA TYR A 287 -15.05 -5.55 22.07
C TYR A 287 -15.38 -5.55 20.57
N HIS A 288 -15.76 -4.39 20.09
CA HIS A 288 -15.87 -4.08 18.67
C HIS A 288 -14.78 -3.07 18.30
N LEU A 289 -14.07 -3.33 17.19
CA LEU A 289 -13.05 -2.45 16.63
C LEU A 289 -13.46 -2.02 15.22
N SER A 290 -13.67 -0.73 15.01
CA SER A 290 -14.02 -0.18 13.70
C SER A 290 -12.96 0.78 13.18
N LEU A 291 -12.80 0.82 11.85
CA LEU A 291 -11.97 1.78 11.14
C LEU A 291 -12.82 2.50 10.11
N ASN A 292 -12.87 3.83 10.19
CA ASN A 292 -13.44 4.67 9.15
C ASN A 292 -12.32 5.47 8.49
N SER A 293 -12.41 5.70 7.18
CA SER A 293 -11.47 6.55 6.45
C SER A 293 -12.18 7.74 5.79
N GLN A 294 -11.52 8.89 5.79
CA GLN A 294 -11.95 10.10 5.08
C GLN A 294 -10.78 10.62 4.25
N PRO A 295 -10.90 10.70 2.91
CA PRO A 295 -9.84 11.24 2.06
C PRO A 295 -9.51 12.69 2.40
N VAL A 296 -8.22 13.05 2.35
CA VAL A 296 -7.73 14.42 2.53
C VAL A 296 -6.97 14.84 1.27
N TYR A 297 -7.50 15.82 0.56
CA TYR A 297 -6.97 16.23 -0.73
C TYR A 297 -5.91 17.32 -0.58
N GLN A 298 -4.80 17.20 -1.30
CA GLN A 298 -3.83 18.30 -1.39
C GLN A 298 -4.45 19.50 -2.11
N LEU A 299 -4.55 20.63 -1.41
CA LEU A 299 -5.11 21.84 -1.98
C LEU A 299 -4.07 22.50 -2.89
N LYS A 300 -4.33 22.48 -4.19
CA LYS A 300 -3.48 23.14 -5.18
C LYS A 300 -3.86 24.62 -5.28
N PRO A 301 -2.89 25.54 -5.31
CA PRO A 301 -3.14 26.92 -5.72
C PRO A 301 -3.84 26.92 -7.08
N ASP A 302 -4.87 27.75 -7.25
CA ASP A 302 -5.62 27.96 -8.51
C ASP A 302 -6.43 26.76 -9.06
N SER A 303 -6.86 25.80 -8.23
CA SER A 303 -7.73 24.71 -8.70
C SER A 303 -9.17 25.16 -8.95
N ASN A 304 -9.49 25.61 -10.17
CA ASN A 304 -10.85 25.99 -10.60
C ASN A 304 -11.79 24.78 -10.85
N SER A 305 -11.60 23.66 -10.15
CA SER A 305 -12.43 22.47 -10.33
C SER A 305 -13.64 22.50 -9.38
N GLN A 306 -14.85 22.44 -9.93
CA GLN A 306 -16.06 22.21 -9.13
C GLN A 306 -16.04 20.83 -8.49
N GLN A 307 -16.17 20.80 -7.18
CA GLN A 307 -16.25 19.59 -6.38
C GLN A 307 -17.70 19.39 -5.92
N PRO A 308 -18.24 18.15 -5.99
CA PRO A 308 -19.53 17.85 -5.38
C PRO A 308 -19.42 17.90 -3.85
N ILE A 309 -20.54 18.08 -3.16
CA ILE A 309 -20.64 17.82 -1.72
C ILE A 309 -21.99 17.19 -1.41
N GLU A 310 -22.00 16.15 -0.59
CA GLU A 310 -23.23 15.50 -0.18
C GLU A 310 -23.82 16.14 1.08
N LYS A 311 -25.12 15.95 1.29
CA LYS A 311 -25.79 16.42 2.49
C LYS A 311 -25.22 15.67 3.71
N HIS A 312 -24.73 16.44 4.68
CA HIS A 312 -24.10 15.99 5.93
C HIS A 312 -22.74 15.29 5.77
N ALA A 313 -22.06 15.52 4.64
CA ALA A 313 -20.71 15.03 4.39
C ALA A 313 -19.64 16.10 4.64
N TRP A 314 -18.43 15.64 4.93
CA TRP A 314 -17.21 16.46 5.01
C TRP A 314 -16.31 16.17 3.82
N HIS A 315 -15.75 17.22 3.22
CA HIS A 315 -14.61 17.13 2.32
C HIS A 315 -13.41 17.84 2.93
N TYR A 316 -12.27 17.16 3.00
CA TYR A 316 -11.08 17.67 3.66
C TYR A 316 -9.95 17.97 2.69
N TYR A 317 -9.20 19.03 2.99
CA TYR A 317 -8.03 19.45 2.26
C TYR A 317 -6.87 19.77 3.19
N VAL A 318 -5.65 19.68 2.68
CA VAL A 318 -4.41 20.04 3.38
C VAL A 318 -3.52 20.91 2.50
N THR A 319 -2.81 21.85 3.11
CA THR A 319 -1.83 22.70 2.41
C THR A 319 -0.81 23.32 3.36
N ASP A 320 0.33 23.76 2.85
CA ASP A 320 1.36 24.46 3.63
C ASP A 320 1.05 25.95 3.77
N VAL A 321 1.00 26.47 5.00
CA VAL A 321 0.75 27.91 5.25
C VAL A 321 1.89 28.84 4.86
N SER A 322 3.04 28.32 4.43
CA SER A 322 4.21 29.16 4.12
C SER A 322 3.99 30.09 2.92
N ARG A 323 2.99 29.83 2.06
CA ARG A 323 2.74 30.58 0.82
C ARG A 323 1.30 31.04 0.61
N ILE A 324 0.38 30.65 1.50
CA ILE A 324 -1.06 30.90 1.33
C ILE A 324 -1.50 31.91 2.37
N LYS A 325 -2.13 32.99 1.90
CA LYS A 325 -2.70 34.06 2.72
C LYS A 325 -4.19 33.86 2.95
N GLN A 326 -4.87 33.18 2.04
CA GLN A 326 -6.32 33.05 2.07
C GLN A 326 -6.79 31.74 1.45
N ILE A 327 -7.78 31.11 2.10
CA ILE A 327 -8.62 30.08 1.48
C ILE A 327 -9.98 30.67 1.18
N ARG A 328 -10.47 30.48 -0.04
CA ARG A 328 -11.79 30.94 -0.48
C ARG A 328 -12.59 29.77 -1.04
N VAL A 329 -13.88 29.70 -0.70
CA VAL A 329 -14.82 28.76 -1.28
C VAL A 329 -15.90 29.54 -2.02
N ASP A 330 -16.03 29.25 -3.31
CA ASP A 330 -16.93 29.89 -4.27
C ASP A 330 -18.00 28.91 -4.79
N SER A 331 -18.92 29.42 -5.61
CA SER A 331 -19.89 28.63 -6.38
C SER A 331 -20.74 27.65 -5.54
N LEU A 332 -21.01 28.00 -4.27
CA LEU A 332 -21.80 27.22 -3.31
C LEU A 332 -23.26 27.02 -3.77
N LYS A 333 -23.49 26.04 -4.64
CA LYS A 333 -24.84 25.56 -4.96
C LYS A 333 -25.19 24.53 -3.90
N GLY A 334 -25.85 24.93 -2.83
CA GLY A 334 -26.07 24.13 -1.62
C GLY A 334 -25.57 24.90 -0.39
N ASP A 335 -26.10 24.60 0.80
CA ASP A 335 -25.61 25.16 2.06
C ASP A 335 -24.38 24.39 2.50
N ALA A 336 -23.17 24.94 2.36
CA ALA A 336 -21.93 24.32 2.81
C ALA A 336 -21.02 25.35 3.47
N ASP A 337 -20.39 24.94 4.58
CA ASP A 337 -19.58 25.82 5.44
C ASP A 337 -18.10 25.46 5.34
N LEU A 338 -17.24 26.48 5.37
CA LEU A 338 -15.78 26.37 5.41
C LEU A 338 -15.26 26.37 6.85
N TYR A 339 -14.41 25.40 7.17
CA TYR A 339 -13.70 25.30 8.44
C TYR A 339 -12.19 25.19 8.19
N CYS A 340 -11.39 25.88 8.98
CA CYS A 340 -9.93 25.86 8.95
C CYS A 340 -9.39 25.46 10.31
N GLN A 341 -8.37 24.62 10.34
CA GLN A 341 -7.64 24.25 11.56
C GLN A 341 -6.16 23.97 11.26
N ILE A 342 -5.28 24.24 12.21
CA ILE A 342 -3.84 24.03 12.07
C ILE A 342 -3.44 22.72 12.75
N GLY A 343 -2.68 21.87 12.06
CA GLY A 343 -2.10 20.64 12.61
C GLY A 343 -3.07 19.44 12.74
N GLN A 344 -4.38 19.65 12.62
CA GLN A 344 -5.39 18.58 12.61
C GLN A 344 -6.59 18.99 11.75
N LEU A 345 -7.40 18.02 11.30
CA LEU A 345 -8.62 18.30 10.57
C LEU A 345 -9.64 19.04 11.44
N PRO A 346 -10.37 20.03 10.89
CA PRO A 346 -11.42 20.71 11.61
C PRO A 346 -12.68 19.83 11.75
N ASP A 347 -13.45 20.08 12.80
CA ASP A 347 -14.81 19.59 12.94
C ASP A 347 -15.77 20.73 13.35
N LYS A 348 -17.04 20.43 13.64
CA LYS A 348 -18.04 21.46 14.01
C LYS A 348 -17.78 22.14 15.35
N LEU A 349 -16.97 21.54 16.21
CA LEU A 349 -16.64 21.98 17.56
C LEU A 349 -15.18 22.46 17.67
N ASN A 350 -14.30 21.97 16.81
CA ASN A 350 -12.86 22.19 16.84
C ASN A 350 -12.38 22.77 15.51
N TYR A 351 -12.30 24.10 15.45
CA TYR A 351 -11.77 24.85 14.32
C TYR A 351 -11.08 26.12 14.81
N PHE A 352 -10.07 26.57 14.07
CA PHE A 352 -9.45 27.88 14.29
C PHE A 352 -10.30 29.00 13.67
N LYS A 353 -10.85 28.77 12.48
CA LYS A 353 -11.70 29.73 11.79
C LYS A 353 -12.82 29.00 11.05
N LYS A 354 -14.03 29.56 11.12
CA LYS A 354 -15.21 29.10 10.39
C LYS A 354 -15.76 30.28 9.58
N SER A 355 -16.17 30.02 8.35
CA SER A 355 -16.98 30.92 7.53
C SER A 355 -18.24 30.17 7.12
N ASN A 356 -19.40 30.80 7.25
CA ASN A 356 -20.73 30.21 7.02
C ASN A 356 -21.69 31.18 6.33
N LYS A 357 -21.18 31.90 5.33
CA LYS A 357 -21.97 32.85 4.56
C LYS A 357 -22.79 32.09 3.53
N ASN A 358 -24.08 31.90 3.81
CA ASN A 358 -25.04 31.25 2.91
C ASN A 358 -24.92 31.72 1.45
N GLN A 359 -24.92 30.76 0.50
CA GLN A 359 -25.14 30.72 -0.98
C GLN A 359 -24.88 31.96 -1.89
N ARG A 360 -24.82 33.19 -1.39
CA ARG A 360 -24.65 34.45 -2.14
C ARG A 360 -23.27 35.07 -1.97
N TYR A 361 -22.46 34.61 -1.01
CA TYR A 361 -21.15 35.17 -0.72
C TYR A 361 -20.10 34.07 -0.58
N PRO A 362 -18.86 34.30 -1.02
CA PRO A 362 -17.78 33.37 -0.78
C PRO A 362 -17.52 33.18 0.71
N ASP A 363 -17.23 31.95 1.09
CA ASP A 363 -16.69 31.65 2.41
C ASP A 363 -15.18 31.83 2.41
N ILE A 364 -14.67 32.62 3.36
CA ILE A 364 -13.27 33.09 3.35
C ILE A 364 -12.60 32.81 4.69
N CYS A 365 -11.44 32.18 4.60
CA CYS A 365 -10.53 31.94 5.70
C CYS A 365 -9.19 32.66 5.43
N GLU A 366 -9.09 33.91 5.87
CA GLU A 366 -7.81 34.65 5.86
C GLU A 366 -6.89 34.15 6.97
N LEU A 367 -5.61 33.98 6.63
CA LEU A 367 -4.55 33.43 7.47
C LEU A 367 -3.59 34.57 7.85
N GLN A 368 -3.58 34.97 9.12
CA GLN A 368 -2.53 35.82 9.68
C GLN A 368 -1.58 34.96 10.52
N LEU A 369 -0.73 34.17 9.87
CA LEU A 369 0.13 33.21 10.56
C LEU A 369 1.60 33.65 10.51
N SER A 370 2.26 33.60 11.66
CA SER A 370 3.70 33.84 11.81
C SER A 370 4.53 32.69 11.22
N TYR A 371 5.68 33.04 10.62
CA TYR A 371 6.72 32.29 9.87
C TYR A 371 7.19 30.89 10.36
N THR A 372 6.32 30.06 10.89
CA THR A 372 6.63 28.63 11.12
C THR A 372 5.85 27.79 10.12
N PRO A 373 6.50 26.89 9.35
CA PRO A 373 5.78 25.99 8.47
C PRO A 373 4.86 25.12 9.32
N LYS A 374 3.55 25.25 9.10
CA LYS A 374 2.52 24.38 9.67
C LYS A 374 1.64 23.88 8.52
N LYS A 375 1.11 22.67 8.64
CA LYS A 375 0.05 22.20 7.73
C LYS A 375 -1.27 22.86 8.17
N LEU A 376 -1.94 23.53 7.24
CA LEU A 376 -3.31 23.98 7.39
C LEU A 376 -4.23 22.93 6.81
N TYR A 377 -5.22 22.58 7.60
CA TYR A 377 -6.28 21.68 7.23
C TYR A 377 -7.57 22.46 7.04
N VAL A 378 -8.26 22.15 5.96
CA VAL A 378 -9.50 22.81 5.56
C VAL A 378 -10.58 21.74 5.44
N GLY A 379 -11.74 21.97 6.05
CA GLY A 379 -12.91 21.12 5.94
C GLY A 379 -14.08 21.89 5.35
N ILE A 380 -14.75 21.30 4.38
CA ILE A 380 -16.00 21.78 3.80
C ILE A 380 -17.12 20.85 4.26
N TYR A 381 -18.11 21.37 4.99
CA TYR A 381 -19.24 20.58 5.48
C TYR A 381 -20.53 20.94 4.74
N GLY A 382 -21.15 19.97 4.06
CA GLY A 382 -22.44 20.17 3.41
C GLY A 382 -23.61 20.06 4.38
N TYR A 383 -24.38 21.13 4.57
CA TYR A 383 -25.72 21.08 5.17
C TYR A 383 -26.79 20.67 4.15
N GLN A 384 -26.53 20.88 2.85
CA GLN A 384 -27.30 20.36 1.72
C GLN A 384 -26.38 19.81 0.63
N ALA A 385 -26.89 18.90 -0.19
CA ALA A 385 -26.16 18.39 -1.34
C ALA A 385 -25.95 19.50 -2.38
N GLY A 386 -24.79 19.51 -3.01
CA GLY A 386 -24.36 20.67 -3.76
C GLY A 386 -23.05 20.56 -4.52
N ARG A 387 -22.53 21.72 -4.91
CA ARG A 387 -21.19 21.89 -5.51
C ARG A 387 -20.50 23.14 -4.96
N TYR A 388 -19.18 23.12 -4.93
CA TYR A 388 -18.34 24.25 -4.55
C TYR A 388 -17.05 24.30 -5.37
N GLU A 389 -16.42 25.46 -5.41
CA GLU A 389 -15.04 25.65 -5.90
C GLU A 389 -14.19 26.11 -4.73
N ILE A 390 -12.94 25.64 -4.63
CA ILE A 390 -12.04 26.00 -3.53
C ILE A 390 -10.73 26.53 -4.08
N HIS A 391 -10.28 27.65 -3.53
CA HIS A 391 -9.12 28.41 -3.97
C HIS A 391 -8.19 28.66 -2.78
N ALA A 392 -6.88 28.57 -3.04
CA ALA A 392 -5.83 28.97 -2.12
C ALA A 392 -5.01 30.08 -2.77
N GLU A 393 -5.03 31.27 -2.16
CA GLU A 393 -4.40 32.52 -2.64
C GLU A 393 -3.33 33.03 -1.68
#